data_AF-A0A4R4SQB3-F1
#
_entry.id   AF-A0A4R4SQB3-F1
#
_cell.length_a   1.000
_cell.length_b   1.000
_cell.length_c   1.000
_cell.angle_alpha   90.00
_cell.angle_beta   90.00
_cell.angle_gamma   90.00
#
_symmetry.space_group_name_H-M   'P 1'
#
loop_
_entity.id
_entity.type
_entity.pdbx_description
1 polymer ?
#
loop_
_entity_poly.entity_id
_entity_poly.type
_entity_poly.pdbx_seq_one_letter_code
_entity_poly.pdbx_strand_id
1 'polypeptide(L)'
;MNDTALLARARDGDSAAFAELYRRHRRTVWLHARGGGLTDQAADDLTGEAFTRTLAAVRAGGGPRTSVRDYLLAMVRRMAAGRRATVP
;
A
#
# COMPACT_ATOMS: atom_id res chain seq x y z
N MET A 1 0.09 -19.74 1.33
CA MET A 1 0.29 -18.98 0.06
C MET A 1 1.15 -17.76 0.33
N ASN A 2 2.16 -17.51 -0.50
CA ASN A 2 3.07 -16.36 -0.36
C ASN A 2 2.52 -15.10 -1.08
N ASP A 3 3.17 -13.96 -0.89
CA ASP A 3 2.70 -12.68 -1.44
C ASP A 3 2.76 -12.64 -2.96
N THR A 4 3.77 -13.25 -3.59
CA THR A 4 3.90 -13.32 -5.05
C THR A 4 2.72 -14.06 -5.68
N ALA A 5 2.29 -15.18 -5.10
CA ALA A 5 1.14 -15.94 -5.59
C ALA A 5 -0.18 -15.19 -5.38
N LEU A 6 -0.37 -14.52 -4.24
CA LEU A 6 -1.54 -13.67 -4.01
C LEU A 6 -1.59 -12.50 -4.99
N LEU A 7 -0.42 -11.91 -5.28
CA LEU A 7 -0.30 -10.79 -6.21
C LEU A 7 -0.58 -11.19 -7.65
N ALA A 8 -0.16 -12.40 -8.08
CA ALA A 8 -0.51 -12.94 -9.39
C ALA A 8 -2.03 -13.11 -9.52
N ARG A 9 -2.68 -13.76 -8.55
CA ARG A 9 -4.15 -13.89 -8.52
C ARG A 9 -4.87 -12.54 -8.52
N ALA A 10 -4.36 -11.57 -7.77
CA ALA A 10 -4.92 -10.22 -7.74
C ALA A 10 -4.84 -9.51 -9.10
N ARG A 11 -3.81 -9.77 -9.90
CA ARG A 11 -3.73 -9.29 -11.30
C ARG A 11 -4.80 -9.92 -12.18
N ASP A 12 -5.10 -11.19 -11.95
CA ASP A 12 -6.16 -11.92 -12.66
C ASP A 12 -7.59 -11.55 -12.19
N GLY A 13 -7.71 -10.55 -11.30
CA GLY A 13 -8.99 -10.03 -10.83
C GLY A 13 -9.50 -10.61 -9.51
N ASP A 14 -8.74 -11.53 -8.88
CA ASP A 14 -9.11 -12.13 -7.59
C ASP A 14 -9.02 -11.10 -6.46
N SER A 15 -10.17 -10.54 -6.11
CA SER A 15 -10.26 -9.52 -5.05
C SER A 15 -10.01 -10.10 -3.65
N ALA A 16 -10.26 -11.39 -3.43
CA ALA A 16 -9.96 -12.04 -2.16
C ALA A 16 -8.43 -12.20 -1.96
N ALA A 17 -7.69 -12.44 -3.04
CA ALA A 17 -6.23 -12.48 -2.99
C ALA A 17 -5.64 -11.11 -2.59
N PHE A 18 -6.17 -10.01 -3.12
CA PHE A 18 -5.75 -8.68 -2.70
C PHE A 18 -6.17 -8.35 -1.26
N ALA A 19 -7.37 -8.77 -0.83
CA ALA A 19 -7.82 -8.60 0.56
C ALA A 19 -6.88 -9.31 1.56
N GLU A 20 -6.33 -10.47 1.18
CA GLU A 20 -5.33 -11.16 1.99
C GLU A 20 -4.00 -10.38 2.05
N LEU A 21 -3.52 -9.84 0.93
CA LEU A 21 -2.35 -8.95 0.92
C LEU A 21 -2.58 -7.73 1.82
N TYR A 22 -3.78 -7.14 1.78
CA TYR A 22 -4.16 -6.05 2.67
C TYR A 22 -4.05 -6.45 4.14
N ARG A 23 -4.69 -7.55 4.56
CA ARG A 23 -4.66 -8.01 5.96
C ARG A 23 -3.25 -8.23 6.48
N ARG A 24 -2.37 -8.83 5.66
CA ARG A 24 -0.98 -9.13 6.04
C ARG A 24 -0.13 -7.88 6.24
N HIS A 25 -0.30 -6.89 5.36
CA HIS A 25 0.61 -5.75 5.30
C HIS A 25 0.08 -4.49 5.98
N ARG A 26 -1.24 -4.39 6.24
CA ARG A 26 -1.87 -3.18 6.81
C ARG A 26 -1.12 -2.65 8.02
N ARG A 27 -0.83 -3.50 9.01
CA ARG A 27 -0.15 -3.09 10.24
C ARG A 27 1.26 -2.56 9.98
N THR A 28 2.03 -3.22 9.13
CA THR A 28 3.41 -2.80 8.80
C THR A 28 3.42 -1.46 8.06
N VAL A 29 2.49 -1.28 7.12
CA VAL A 29 2.35 -0.03 6.36
C VAL A 29 1.90 1.11 7.28
N TRP A 30 0.93 0.85 8.15
CA TRP A 30 0.46 1.82 9.15
C TRP A 30 1.55 2.23 10.13
N LEU A 31 2.33 1.27 10.66
CA LEU A 31 3.46 1.57 11.54
C LEU A 31 4.51 2.44 10.84
N HIS A 32 4.75 2.21 9.55
CA HIS A 32 5.67 3.02 8.77
C HIS A 32 5.14 4.46 8.59
N ALA A 33 3.85 4.62 8.30
CA ALA A 33 3.21 5.93 8.20
C ALA A 33 3.26 6.68 9.55
N ARG A 34 2.96 5.99 10.65
CA ARG A 34 3.07 6.51 12.03
C ARG A 34 4.47 6.92 12.41
N GLY A 35 5.48 6.11 12.08
CA GLY A 35 6.90 6.44 12.31
C GLY A 35 7.34 7.72 11.57
N GLY A 36 6.60 8.13 10.54
CA GLY A 36 6.76 9.41 9.86
C GLY A 36 6.13 10.61 10.58
N GLY A 37 5.65 10.48 11.81
CA GLY A 37 5.07 11.59 12.60
C GLY A 37 3.64 11.97 12.22
N LEU A 38 2.93 11.13 11.46
CA LEU A 38 1.51 11.31 11.17
C LEU A 38 0.67 10.95 12.40
N THR A 39 -0.46 11.64 12.60
CA THR A 39 -1.50 11.24 13.57
C THR A 39 -2.06 9.85 13.25
N ASP A 40 -2.77 9.22 14.20
CA ASP A 40 -3.33 7.88 13.99
C ASP A 40 -4.31 7.87 12.80
N GLN A 41 -5.22 8.84 12.78
CA GLN A 41 -6.15 9.01 11.68
C GLN A 41 -5.44 9.24 10.34
N ALA A 42 -4.45 10.14 10.30
CA ALA A 42 -3.72 10.41 9.06
C ALA A 42 -2.91 9.18 8.58
N ALA A 43 -2.39 8.36 9.50
CA ALA A 43 -1.71 7.13 9.17
C ALA A 43 -2.66 6.05 8.63
N ASP A 44 -3.87 5.93 9.18
CA ASP A 44 -4.92 5.04 8.66
C ASP A 44 -5.36 5.45 7.26
N ASP A 45 -5.67 6.73 7.06
CA ASP A 45 -6.07 7.28 5.76
C ASP A 45 -4.98 7.04 4.71
N LEU A 46 -3.72 7.33 5.06
CA LEU A 46 -2.59 7.13 4.15
C LEU A 46 -2.33 5.66 3.83
N THR A 47 -2.54 4.77 4.82
CA THR A 47 -2.43 3.33 4.62
C THR A 47 -3.50 2.86 3.65
N GLY A 48 -4.77 3.23 3.86
CA GLY A 48 -5.87 2.92 2.95
C GLY A 48 -5.61 3.41 1.54
N GLU A 49 -5.18 4.66 1.39
CA GLU A 49 -4.83 5.26 0.10
C GLU A 49 -3.70 4.49 -0.63
N ALA A 50 -2.65 4.08 0.10
CA ALA A 50 -1.56 3.29 -0.46
C ALA A 50 -2.04 1.96 -1.05
N PHE A 51 -2.91 1.25 -0.33
CA PHE A 51 -3.48 -0.01 -0.82
C PHE A 51 -4.42 0.21 -2.01
N THR A 52 -5.30 1.22 -1.95
CA THR A 52 -6.21 1.54 -3.05
C THR A 52 -5.45 1.86 -4.34
N ARG A 53 -4.41 2.70 -4.26
CA ARG A 53 -3.57 3.02 -5.42
C ARG A 53 -2.79 1.80 -5.93
N THR A 54 -2.34 0.94 -5.02
CA THR A 54 -1.65 -0.30 -5.39
C THR A 54 -2.60 -1.26 -6.12
N LEU A 55 -3.83 -1.44 -5.63
CA LEU A 55 -4.84 -2.26 -6.30
C LEU A 55 -5.17 -1.74 -7.69
N ALA A 56 -5.38 -0.43 -7.82
CA ALA A 56 -5.62 0.21 -9.11
C ALA A 56 -4.45 -0.03 -10.08
N ALA A 57 -3.21 0.17 -9.62
CA ALA A 57 -2.02 -0.08 -10.42
C ALA A 57 -1.90 -1.55 -10.84
N VAL A 58 -2.15 -2.50 -9.93
CA VAL A 58 -2.13 -3.95 -10.21
C VAL A 58 -3.18 -4.33 -11.26
N ARG A 59 -4.41 -3.83 -11.13
CA ARG A 59 -5.50 -4.07 -12.10
C ARG A 59 -5.22 -3.46 -13.47
N ALA A 60 -4.47 -2.35 -13.52
CA ALA A 60 -4.00 -1.75 -14.76
C ALA A 60 -2.76 -2.44 -15.38
N GLY A 61 -2.32 -3.58 -14.83
CA GLY A 61 -1.14 -4.31 -15.31
C GLY A 61 0.20 -3.82 -14.75
N GLY A 62 0.20 -2.79 -13.89
CA GLY A 62 1.37 -2.26 -13.19
C GLY A 62 1.56 -2.85 -11.78
N GLY A 63 1.97 -1.98 -10.85
CA GLY A 63 2.15 -2.31 -9.43
C GLY A 63 3.41 -3.13 -9.11
N PRO A 64 3.52 -3.69 -7.89
CA PRO A 64 4.70 -4.44 -7.42
C PRO A 64 4.94 -5.69 -8.28
N ARG A 65 6.17 -5.90 -8.77
CA ARG A 65 6.51 -7.12 -9.52
C ARG A 65 7.16 -8.20 -8.64
N THR A 66 7.91 -7.78 -7.63
CA THR A 66 8.70 -8.64 -6.74
C THR A 66 8.21 -8.57 -5.29
N SER A 67 8.19 -7.38 -4.69
CA SER A 67 7.85 -7.20 -3.27
C SER A 67 6.67 -6.25 -3.10
N VAL A 68 5.54 -6.78 -2.59
CA VAL A 68 4.35 -5.98 -2.25
C VAL A 68 4.66 -5.02 -1.11
N ARG A 69 5.38 -5.50 -0.09
CA ARG A 69 5.78 -4.70 1.08
C ARG A 69 6.60 -3.48 0.67
N ASP A 70 7.70 -3.68 -0.06
CA ASP A 70 8.61 -2.57 -0.38
C ASP A 70 7.94 -1.52 -1.26
N TYR A 71 7.09 -1.97 -2.19
CA TYR A 71 6.28 -1.08 -3.01
C TYR A 71 5.33 -0.23 -2.17
N LEU A 72 4.62 -0.83 -1.21
CA LEU A 72 3.71 -0.10 -0.30
C LEU A 72 4.47 0.91 0.57
N LEU A 73 5.63 0.53 1.11
CA LEU A 73 6.45 1.44 1.91
C LEU A 73 6.98 2.63 1.07
N ALA A 74 7.45 2.36 -0.15
CA ALA A 74 7.86 3.41 -1.08
C ALA A 74 6.69 4.34 -1.47
N MET A 75 5.50 3.78 -1.67
CA MET A 75 4.27 4.53 -1.93
C MET A 75 3.92 5.47 -0.76
N VAL A 76 3.90 4.95 0.47
CA VAL A 76 3.65 5.74 1.69
C VAL A 76 4.66 6.86 1.83
N ARG A 77 5.96 6.58 1.67
CA ARG A 77 7.02 7.60 1.76
C ARG A 77 6.80 8.74 0.76
N ARG A 78 6.47 8.41 -0.50
CA ARG A 78 6.21 9.42 -1.55
C ARG A 78 5.00 10.29 -1.22
N MET A 79 3.91 9.68 -0.76
CA MET A 79 2.68 10.41 -0.44
C MET A 79 2.84 11.27 0.82
N ALA A 80 3.55 10.78 1.84
CA ALA A 80 3.87 11.54 3.05
C ALA A 80 4.74 12.77 2.74
N ALA A 81 5.73 12.63 1.84
CA ALA A 81 6.55 13.76 1.41
C ALA A 81 5.73 14.84 0.67
N GLY A 82 4.81 14.44 -0.21
CA GLY A 82 3.93 15.38 -0.92
C GLY A 82 3.02 16.17 0.02
N ARG A 83 2.52 15.55 1.09
CA ARG A 83 1.67 16.21 2.11
C ARG A 83 2.41 17.25 2.95
N ARG A 84 3.73 17.12 3.08
CA ARG A 84 4.56 18.10 3.81
C ARG A 84 4.92 19.33 2.97
N ALA A 85 4.89 19.20 1.65
CA ALA A 85 5.22 20.28 0.72
C ALA A 85 4.07 21.26 0.48
N THR A 86 2.85 20.96 0.96
CA THR A 86 1.66 21.82 0.85
C THR A 86 1.49 22.72 2.07
N VAL A 87 2.49 23.54 2.38
CA VAL A 87 2.37 24.67 3.31
C VAL A 87 2.79 25.93 2.53
N PRO A 88 1.87 26.83 2.17
CA PRO A 88 2.21 28.16 1.67
C PRO A 88 2.77 29.06 2.78
#